data_AF-A0A7C7SKT3-F1
#
_entry.id   AF-A0A7C7SKT3-F1
#
_cell.length_a   1.000
_cell.length_b   1.000
_cell.length_c   1.000
_cell.angle_alpha   90.00
_cell.angle_beta   90.00
_cell.angle_gamma   90.00
#
_symmetry.space_group_name_H-M   'P 1'
#
loop_
_entity.id
_entity.type
_entity.pdbx_description
1 polymer ?
#
loop_
_entity_poly.entity_id
_entity_poly.type
_entity_poly.pdbx_seq_one_letter_code
_entity_poly.pdbx_strand_id
1 'polypeptide(L)'
;MPPTSRSATAWPVWQISATANSACPSAAPTWSADPRPMDSLTQFVLGAGIGVAVLGPRVGPRRAAIAGGLLGSLPDLDVLMPSSDAVDAFVSHRGFSHSLVVQAVVTPIIGEGMTRFIAALRRQRLATYAAVYLCLATHALLDGLTVYGTKLLWPLVMEPYGVGSIFIIDILYTLPLLVAAVWALCLRQWTRRMGVVVGVALALSSAYQAWCFGAQRIATARAESILLRAGITAERMLAIPTPFNSYFWRVIALHGDRYLNIYLPLFGGPERTTIHDHPRNLDLAGCLMGNAAYDRVAWFSRGYYRLDQRGDEITVSDLRMGLTPDYVFQYAVAQRIGDRVQAMAPRRISSPRGGWDDIKWLFANITHTRSVRAREGAAWVGMAALTGARHKTTDQKTMELGNSSTCKLR
;
A
#
# COMPACT_ATOMS: atom_id res chain seq x y z
N MET A 1 49.67 -57.64 5.20
CA MET A 1 50.86 -56.77 5.44
C MET A 1 50.84 -55.65 4.42
N PRO A 2 51.20 -54.41 4.82
CA PRO A 2 50.87 -53.13 4.17
C PRO A 2 52.04 -52.69 3.23
N PRO A 3 52.27 -51.41 2.81
CA PRO A 3 51.57 -50.14 3.08
C PRO A 3 51.49 -49.08 1.92
N THR A 4 50.76 -47.97 2.20
CA THR A 4 51.02 -46.53 1.87
C THR A 4 51.08 -46.06 0.41
N SER A 5 50.63 -44.86 -0.02
CA SER A 5 50.25 -43.59 0.62
C SER A 5 49.46 -42.72 -0.37
N ARG A 6 48.61 -41.82 0.15
CA ARG A 6 47.91 -40.75 -0.58
C ARG A 6 48.84 -39.58 -0.91
N SER A 7 48.63 -38.89 -2.03
CA SER A 7 48.91 -37.45 -2.16
C SER A 7 47.99 -36.81 -3.21
N ALA A 8 47.30 -35.76 -2.78
CA ALA A 8 46.44 -34.90 -3.58
C ALA A 8 47.25 -33.80 -4.27
N THR A 9 46.92 -33.46 -5.51
CA THR A 9 47.50 -32.34 -6.26
C THR A 9 46.63 -31.09 -6.14
N ALA A 10 47.26 -30.04 -5.61
CA ALA A 10 46.73 -28.70 -5.41
C ALA A 10 46.76 -27.86 -6.69
N TRP A 11 45.81 -26.92 -6.80
CA TRP A 11 45.75 -25.87 -7.81
C TRP A 11 46.45 -24.59 -7.30
N PRO A 12 47.08 -23.77 -8.17
CA PRO A 12 47.94 -22.69 -7.74
C PRO A 12 47.18 -21.43 -7.29
N VAL A 13 47.68 -20.83 -6.22
CA VAL A 13 47.27 -19.57 -5.62
C VAL A 13 47.94 -18.41 -6.36
N TRP A 14 47.16 -17.48 -6.90
CA TRP A 14 47.66 -16.16 -7.29
C TRP A 14 47.40 -15.17 -6.15
N GLN A 15 48.49 -14.74 -5.49
CA GLN A 15 48.50 -13.66 -4.52
C GLN A 15 48.41 -12.31 -5.26
N ILE A 16 47.42 -11.49 -4.91
CA ILE A 16 47.44 -10.04 -5.17
C ILE A 16 47.46 -9.34 -3.82
N SER A 17 48.56 -8.65 -3.56
CA SER A 17 48.85 -7.86 -2.38
C SER A 17 47.88 -6.68 -2.26
N ALA A 18 47.09 -6.64 -1.18
CA ALA A 18 46.30 -5.48 -0.80
C ALA A 18 47.17 -4.56 0.07
N THR A 19 47.62 -3.44 -0.49
CA THR A 19 48.16 -2.32 0.29
C THR A 19 47.00 -1.61 0.98
N ALA A 20 47.03 -1.64 2.31
CA ALA A 20 46.12 -0.90 3.17
C ALA A 20 46.22 0.61 2.91
N ASN A 21 45.08 1.27 2.71
CA ASN A 21 44.96 2.70 2.95
C ASN A 21 43.56 3.04 3.47
N SER A 22 43.56 3.70 4.63
CA SER A 22 42.50 4.53 5.22
C SER A 22 41.09 3.92 5.31
N ALA A 23 40.81 3.28 6.44
CA ALA A 23 39.46 2.99 6.90
C ALA A 23 38.70 4.30 7.21
N CYS A 24 37.68 4.61 6.40
CA CYS A 24 36.57 5.44 6.88
C CYS A 24 35.76 4.60 7.89
N PRO A 25 35.43 5.14 9.08
CA PRO A 25 34.56 4.42 10.00
C PRO A 25 33.17 4.29 9.37
N SER A 26 32.76 3.06 9.06
CA SER A 26 31.40 2.72 8.70
C SER A 26 30.50 2.97 9.91
N ALA A 27 29.92 4.17 9.99
CA ALA A 27 28.77 4.40 10.84
C ALA A 27 27.67 3.45 10.36
N ALA A 28 27.33 2.45 11.16
CA ALA A 28 26.15 1.63 10.93
C ALA A 28 24.94 2.57 10.81
N PRO A 29 24.16 2.51 9.72
CA PRO A 29 22.96 3.34 9.62
C PRO A 29 22.01 2.92 10.73
N THR A 30 21.81 3.81 11.71
CA THR A 30 20.74 3.69 12.69
C THR A 30 19.44 3.95 11.95
N TRP A 31 18.82 2.88 11.48
CA TRP A 31 17.48 2.93 10.89
C TRP A 31 16.50 3.35 11.98
N SER A 32 16.17 4.64 12.05
CA SER A 32 14.97 5.07 12.75
C SER A 32 13.79 4.44 12.01
N ALA A 33 13.18 3.42 12.61
CA ALA A 33 11.92 2.85 12.15
C ALA A 33 10.85 3.94 12.20
N ASP A 34 10.72 4.72 11.14
CA ASP A 34 9.60 5.64 10.98
C ASP A 34 8.33 4.79 10.94
N PRO A 35 7.36 4.99 11.86
CA PRO A 35 6.18 4.14 11.97
C PRO A 35 5.44 4.10 10.63
N ARG A 36 5.49 2.91 10.02
CA ARG A 36 4.70 2.57 8.85
C ARG A 36 3.22 2.69 9.26
N PRO A 37 2.38 3.42 8.51
CA PRO A 37 0.97 3.50 8.84
C PRO A 37 0.35 2.12 8.67
N MET A 38 -0.06 1.51 9.78
CA MET A 38 -0.72 0.21 9.83
C MET A 38 -2.05 0.40 10.56
N ASP A 39 -3.13 -0.12 10.01
CA ASP A 39 -4.44 -0.02 10.65
C ASP A 39 -4.65 -1.14 11.68
N SER A 40 -3.83 -1.12 12.72
CA SER A 40 -3.83 -2.16 13.74
C SER A 40 -5.14 -2.20 14.55
N LEU A 41 -5.85 -1.06 14.66
CA LEU A 41 -7.12 -1.00 15.39
C LEU A 41 -8.21 -1.76 14.62
N THR A 42 -8.36 -1.49 13.33
CA THR A 42 -9.36 -2.17 12.48
C THR A 42 -9.13 -3.67 12.45
N GLN A 43 -7.87 -4.08 12.27
CA GLN A 43 -7.51 -5.49 12.23
C GLN A 43 -7.76 -6.19 13.57
N PHE A 44 -7.48 -5.51 14.69
CA PHE A 44 -7.81 -6.03 16.02
C PHE A 44 -9.33 -6.19 16.20
N VAL A 45 -10.15 -5.19 15.85
CA VAL A 45 -11.59 -5.27 16.10
C VAL A 45 -12.30 -6.23 15.14
N LEU A 46 -11.82 -6.37 13.90
CA LEU A 46 -12.30 -7.41 12.97
C LEU A 46 -11.97 -8.80 13.50
N GLY A 47 -10.72 -9.02 13.93
CA GLY A 47 -10.28 -10.24 14.57
C GLY A 47 -11.12 -10.56 15.81
N ALA A 48 -11.37 -9.56 16.67
CA ALA A 48 -12.21 -9.72 17.85
C ALA A 48 -13.64 -10.11 17.50
N GLY A 49 -14.25 -9.49 16.48
CA GLY A 49 -15.58 -9.84 15.99
C GLY A 49 -15.66 -11.29 15.51
N ILE A 50 -14.71 -11.74 14.69
CA ILE A 50 -14.61 -13.13 14.22
C ILE A 50 -14.41 -14.08 15.39
N GLY A 51 -13.49 -13.77 16.30
CA GLY A 51 -13.23 -14.54 17.50
C GLY A 51 -14.50 -14.73 18.33
N VAL A 52 -15.25 -13.65 18.60
CA VAL A 52 -16.51 -13.69 19.34
C VAL A 52 -17.57 -14.51 18.59
N ALA A 53 -17.70 -14.36 17.28
CA ALA A 53 -18.67 -15.11 16.49
C ALA A 53 -18.41 -16.63 16.53
N VAL A 54 -17.14 -17.05 16.45
CA VAL A 54 -16.75 -18.47 16.36
C VAL A 54 -16.60 -19.12 17.73
N LEU A 55 -15.89 -18.46 18.65
CA LEU A 55 -15.50 -19.00 19.96
C LEU A 55 -16.36 -18.48 21.11
N GLY A 56 -17.01 -17.33 20.97
CA GLY A 56 -17.80 -16.67 22.02
C GLY A 56 -18.82 -17.58 22.71
N PRO A 57 -19.62 -18.39 21.99
CA PRO A 57 -20.57 -19.32 22.60
C PRO A 57 -19.94 -20.39 23.50
N ARG A 58 -18.64 -20.67 23.34
CA ARG A 58 -17.94 -21.80 23.97
C ARG A 58 -17.02 -21.36 25.11
N VAL A 59 -16.34 -20.22 24.95
CA VAL A 59 -15.33 -19.74 25.92
C VAL A 59 -15.68 -18.39 26.54
N GLY A 60 -16.82 -17.82 26.17
CA GLY A 60 -17.28 -16.51 26.60
C GLY A 60 -16.77 -15.37 25.69
N PRO A 61 -17.55 -14.30 25.51
CA PRO A 61 -17.28 -13.24 24.54
C PRO A 61 -15.98 -12.48 24.84
N ARG A 62 -15.69 -12.11 26.10
CA ARG A 62 -14.45 -11.39 26.43
C ARG A 62 -13.18 -12.14 26.02
N ARG A 63 -13.09 -13.44 26.34
CA ARG A 63 -11.91 -14.26 26.00
C ARG A 63 -11.80 -14.44 24.49
N ALA A 64 -12.92 -14.65 23.83
CA ALA A 64 -12.99 -14.79 22.39
C ALA A 64 -12.59 -13.50 21.65
N ALA A 65 -13.00 -12.33 22.15
CA ALA A 65 -12.62 -11.03 21.62
C ALA A 65 -11.11 -10.78 21.74
N ILE A 66 -10.52 -11.05 22.92
CA ILE A 66 -9.08 -10.90 23.13
C ILE A 66 -8.31 -11.85 22.21
N ALA A 67 -8.67 -13.13 22.19
CA ALA A 67 -7.99 -14.13 21.36
C ALA A 67 -8.09 -13.77 19.87
N GLY A 68 -9.29 -13.44 19.40
CA GLY A 68 -9.52 -13.05 18.01
C GLY A 68 -8.80 -11.76 17.64
N GLY A 69 -8.82 -10.74 18.50
CA GLY A 69 -8.13 -9.48 18.24
C GLY A 69 -6.63 -9.63 18.18
N LEU A 70 -6.02 -10.41 19.08
CA LEU A 70 -4.59 -10.74 19.03
C LEU A 70 -4.23 -11.50 17.74
N LEU A 71 -5.01 -12.51 17.37
CA LEU A 71 -4.83 -13.25 16.11
C LEU A 71 -4.96 -12.31 14.90
N GLY A 72 -5.93 -11.40 14.94
CA GLY A 72 -6.15 -10.38 13.91
C GLY A 72 -5.00 -9.39 13.80
N SER A 73 -4.16 -9.18 14.82
CA SER A 73 -2.98 -8.32 14.73
C SER A 73 -1.69 -9.06 14.34
N LEU A 74 -1.71 -10.40 14.26
CA LEU A 74 -0.49 -11.19 14.00
C LEU A 74 0.16 -10.93 12.63
N PRO A 75 -0.58 -10.84 11.49
CA PRO A 75 0.06 -10.70 10.18
C PRO A 75 0.95 -9.46 10.07
N ASP A 76 0.49 -8.37 10.67
CA ASP A 76 1.15 -7.06 10.75
C ASP A 76 2.47 -7.09 11.57
N LEU A 77 2.71 -8.10 12.42
CA LEU A 77 3.99 -8.20 13.13
C LEU A 77 5.18 -8.47 12.20
N ASP A 78 4.93 -8.71 10.90
CA ASP A 78 5.93 -8.72 9.84
C ASP A 78 6.72 -7.39 9.75
N VAL A 79 6.17 -6.31 10.31
CA VAL A 79 6.82 -5.00 10.42
C VAL A 79 8.11 -5.05 11.26
N LEU A 80 8.24 -6.04 12.13
CA LEU A 80 9.40 -6.22 13.02
C LEU A 80 10.51 -7.03 12.36
N MET A 81 10.26 -7.63 11.19
CA MET A 81 11.28 -8.40 10.49
C MET A 81 12.33 -7.47 9.88
N PRO A 82 13.63 -7.80 10.02
CA PRO A 82 14.70 -7.02 9.38
C PRO A 82 14.50 -6.94 7.87
N SER A 83 14.84 -5.79 7.30
CA SER A 83 14.85 -5.55 5.84
C SER A 83 16.22 -5.09 5.41
N SER A 84 16.60 -5.35 4.15
CA SER A 84 17.93 -4.99 3.66
C SER A 84 18.10 -3.48 3.46
N ASP A 85 17.01 -2.80 3.11
CA ASP A 85 16.98 -1.38 2.80
C ASP A 85 15.55 -0.81 2.90
N ALA A 86 15.38 0.50 2.71
CA ALA A 86 14.09 1.17 2.88
C ALA A 86 13.03 0.80 1.82
N VAL A 87 13.45 0.39 0.61
CA VAL A 87 12.55 -0.06 -0.46
C VAL A 87 12.16 -1.51 -0.22
N ASP A 88 13.10 -2.37 0.21
CA ASP A 88 12.80 -3.75 0.61
C ASP A 88 11.78 -3.78 1.77
N ALA A 89 11.96 -2.92 2.79
CA ALA A 89 11.00 -2.79 3.88
C ALA A 89 9.58 -2.44 3.40
N PHE A 90 9.45 -1.73 2.29
CA PHE A 90 8.17 -1.38 1.69
C PHE A 90 7.58 -2.51 0.83
N VAL A 91 8.41 -3.13 -0.02
CA VAL A 91 7.96 -4.15 -0.98
C VAL A 91 7.74 -5.52 -0.31
N SER A 92 8.43 -5.80 0.79
CA SER A 92 8.36 -7.08 1.50
C SER A 92 7.29 -7.11 2.60
N HIS A 93 6.81 -5.94 3.04
CA HIS A 93 5.64 -5.83 3.91
C HIS A 93 4.40 -6.39 3.22
N ARG A 94 3.47 -6.99 4.00
CA ARG A 94 2.25 -7.62 3.46
C ARG A 94 2.56 -8.72 2.44
N GLY A 95 3.68 -9.41 2.68
CA GLY A 95 4.20 -10.52 1.89
C GLY A 95 3.68 -11.86 2.41
N PHE A 96 4.61 -12.75 2.81
CA PHE A 96 4.27 -14.12 3.20
C PHE A 96 3.32 -14.20 4.39
N SER A 97 3.40 -13.26 5.34
CA SER A 97 2.54 -13.14 6.53
C SER A 97 1.05 -12.95 6.18
N HIS A 98 0.78 -12.37 5.00
CA HIS A 98 -0.55 -12.07 4.48
C HIS A 98 -0.96 -13.03 3.35
N SER A 99 -0.19 -14.10 3.13
CA SER A 99 -0.57 -15.12 2.15
C SER A 99 -1.63 -16.05 2.74
N LEU A 100 -2.75 -16.22 2.04
CA LEU A 100 -3.80 -17.17 2.40
C LEU A 100 -3.27 -18.61 2.41
N VAL A 101 -2.31 -18.92 1.54
CA VAL A 101 -1.67 -20.24 1.46
C VAL A 101 -0.81 -20.48 2.70
N VAL A 102 0.05 -19.52 3.06
CA VAL A 102 0.91 -19.63 4.25
C VAL A 102 0.06 -19.66 5.52
N GLN A 103 -0.96 -18.80 5.61
CA GLN A 103 -1.88 -18.75 6.74
C GLN A 103 -2.65 -20.06 6.91
N ALA A 104 -3.08 -20.72 5.82
CA ALA A 104 -3.70 -22.04 5.89
C ALA A 104 -2.73 -23.10 6.44
N VAL A 105 -1.46 -23.07 6.02
CA VAL A 105 -0.41 -24.00 6.50
C VAL A 105 -0.07 -23.76 7.98
N VAL A 106 -0.01 -22.51 8.43
CA VAL A 106 0.37 -22.15 9.81
C VAL A 106 -0.81 -22.29 10.78
N THR A 107 -2.05 -22.21 10.30
CA THR A 107 -3.28 -22.37 11.10
C THR A 107 -3.27 -23.59 12.02
N PRO A 108 -3.01 -24.83 11.56
CA PRO A 108 -2.99 -25.99 12.45
C PRO A 108 -1.92 -25.89 13.55
N ILE A 109 -0.79 -25.23 13.29
CA ILE A 109 0.27 -25.03 14.29
C ILE A 109 -0.20 -24.10 15.41
N ILE A 110 -0.70 -22.92 15.04
CA ILE A 110 -1.20 -21.92 16.00
C ILE A 110 -2.44 -22.46 16.73
N GLY A 111 -3.40 -22.99 15.98
CA GLY A 111 -4.62 -23.56 16.51
C GLY A 111 -4.35 -24.70 17.47
N GLU A 112 -3.41 -25.60 17.15
CA GLU A 112 -3.03 -26.68 18.05
C GLU A 112 -2.39 -26.14 19.34
N GLY A 113 -1.45 -25.21 19.22
CA GLY A 113 -0.85 -24.53 20.38
C GLY A 113 -1.93 -23.95 21.30
N MET A 114 -2.87 -23.19 20.74
CA MET A 114 -3.99 -22.62 21.51
C MET A 114 -4.82 -23.70 22.20
N THR A 115 -5.17 -24.79 21.52
CA THR A 115 -5.99 -25.86 22.12
C THR A 115 -5.25 -26.61 23.22
N ARG A 116 -3.93 -26.78 23.13
CA ARG A 116 -3.12 -27.47 24.16
C ARG A 116 -2.95 -26.62 25.42
N PHE A 117 -2.61 -25.35 25.24
CA PHE A 117 -2.24 -24.45 26.34
C PHE A 117 -3.43 -23.71 26.95
N ILE A 118 -4.56 -23.58 26.25
CA ILE A 118 -5.76 -22.90 26.75
C ILE A 118 -6.82 -23.95 27.05
N ALA A 119 -7.00 -24.28 28.34
CA ALA A 119 -7.90 -25.34 28.78
C ALA A 119 -9.34 -25.21 28.24
N ALA A 120 -9.83 -23.97 28.09
CA ALA A 120 -11.17 -23.69 27.56
C ALA A 120 -11.34 -24.08 26.08
N LEU A 121 -10.25 -24.18 25.30
CA LEU A 121 -10.26 -24.50 23.87
C LEU A 121 -10.02 -25.98 23.56
N ARG A 122 -9.60 -26.79 24.54
CA ARG A 122 -9.27 -28.23 24.35
C ARG A 122 -10.38 -29.02 23.64
N ARG A 123 -11.64 -28.74 23.97
CA ARG A 123 -12.83 -29.41 23.38
C ARG A 123 -13.35 -28.74 22.10
N GLN A 124 -12.69 -27.69 21.62
CA GLN A 124 -13.19 -26.82 20.54
C GLN A 124 -12.20 -26.73 19.38
N ARG A 125 -11.41 -27.78 19.16
CA ARG A 125 -10.28 -27.81 18.20
C ARG A 125 -10.62 -27.26 16.82
N LEU A 126 -11.70 -27.76 16.20
CA LEU A 126 -12.13 -27.29 14.88
C LEU A 126 -12.55 -25.81 14.88
N ALA A 127 -13.28 -25.36 15.91
CA ALA A 127 -13.66 -23.96 16.03
C ALA A 127 -12.46 -23.06 16.28
N THR A 128 -11.44 -23.53 17.00
CA THR A 128 -10.17 -22.80 17.18
C THR A 128 -9.41 -22.68 15.88
N TYR A 129 -9.32 -23.76 15.08
CA TYR A 129 -8.64 -23.71 13.78
C TYR A 129 -9.37 -22.77 12.82
N ALA A 130 -10.70 -22.84 12.80
CA ALA A 130 -11.54 -21.93 12.02
C ALA A 130 -11.34 -20.47 12.46
N ALA A 131 -11.35 -20.19 13.77
CA ALA A 131 -11.11 -18.83 14.28
C ALA A 131 -9.72 -18.30 13.90
N VAL A 132 -8.67 -19.12 14.04
CA VAL A 132 -7.31 -18.76 13.62
C VAL A 132 -7.27 -18.43 12.14
N TYR A 133 -7.72 -19.35 11.27
CA TYR A 133 -7.68 -19.14 9.84
C TYR A 133 -8.50 -17.92 9.42
N LEU A 134 -9.73 -17.79 9.92
CA LEU A 134 -10.59 -16.67 9.59
C LEU A 134 -9.98 -15.33 10.01
N CYS A 135 -9.46 -15.21 11.25
CA CYS A 135 -8.81 -13.98 11.69
C CYS A 135 -7.62 -13.58 10.81
N LEU A 136 -6.75 -14.54 10.45
CA LEU A 136 -5.59 -14.28 9.60
C LEU A 136 -5.99 -13.95 8.15
N ALA A 137 -6.91 -14.74 7.59
CA ALA A 137 -7.35 -14.62 6.21
C ALA A 137 -8.14 -13.32 5.98
N THR A 138 -9.07 -12.96 6.88
CA THR A 138 -9.83 -11.72 6.72
C THR A 138 -8.98 -10.48 6.88
N HIS A 139 -7.92 -10.53 7.71
CA HIS A 139 -6.94 -9.46 7.78
C HIS A 139 -6.28 -9.26 6.42
N ALA A 140 -5.70 -10.33 5.86
CA ALA A 140 -5.02 -10.28 4.57
C ALA A 140 -5.96 -9.81 3.46
N LEU A 141 -7.18 -10.34 3.42
CA LEU A 141 -8.21 -9.95 2.45
C LEU A 141 -8.56 -8.47 2.56
N LEU A 142 -8.82 -7.96 3.78
CA LEU A 142 -9.13 -6.55 3.99
C LEU A 142 -7.98 -5.65 3.53
N ASP A 143 -6.74 -6.04 3.83
CA ASP A 143 -5.57 -5.30 3.37
C ASP A 143 -5.43 -5.32 1.84
N GLY A 144 -5.78 -6.43 1.18
CA GLY A 144 -5.83 -6.51 -0.28
C GLY A 144 -6.90 -5.60 -0.91
N LEU A 145 -7.91 -5.19 -0.14
CA LEU A 145 -8.91 -4.19 -0.56
C LEU A 145 -8.40 -2.75 -0.48
N THR A 146 -7.36 -2.50 0.31
CA THR A 146 -6.68 -1.19 0.35
C THR A 146 -5.78 -1.02 -0.88
N VAL A 147 -5.19 0.17 -1.05
CA VAL A 147 -4.35 0.47 -2.22
C VAL A 147 -2.87 0.07 -2.05
N TYR A 148 -2.46 -0.34 -0.85
CA TYR A 148 -1.05 -0.55 -0.53
C TYR A 148 -0.40 -1.61 -1.42
N GLY A 149 -1.05 -2.77 -1.53
CA GLY A 149 -0.51 -3.96 -2.19
C GLY A 149 -0.23 -5.07 -1.18
N THR A 150 -0.92 -6.20 -1.33
CA THR A 150 -0.85 -7.38 -0.45
C THR A 150 -0.66 -8.64 -1.30
N LYS A 151 0.33 -9.48 -0.98
CA LYS A 151 0.66 -10.69 -1.77
C LYS A 151 -0.17 -11.90 -1.31
N LEU A 152 -1.48 -11.85 -1.55
CA LEU A 152 -2.46 -12.83 -1.05
C LEU A 152 -2.17 -14.29 -1.40
N LEU A 153 -1.56 -14.54 -2.56
CA LEU A 153 -1.31 -15.89 -3.09
C LEU A 153 0.18 -16.27 -3.09
N TRP A 154 1.02 -15.55 -2.36
CA TRP A 154 2.44 -15.89 -2.25
C TRP A 154 2.62 -17.33 -1.67
N PRO A 155 3.54 -18.16 -2.17
CA PRO A 155 4.51 -17.92 -3.24
C PRO A 155 4.00 -18.32 -4.63
N LEU A 156 2.74 -18.73 -4.77
CA LEU A 156 2.17 -19.16 -6.06
C LEU A 156 2.09 -18.00 -7.06
N VAL A 157 1.73 -16.81 -6.57
CA VAL A 157 1.70 -15.56 -7.35
C VAL A 157 2.38 -14.46 -6.55
N MET A 158 3.33 -13.76 -7.18
CA MET A 158 4.11 -12.69 -6.55
C MET A 158 3.46 -11.30 -6.70
N GLU A 159 2.48 -11.16 -7.60
CA GLU A 159 1.78 -9.91 -7.89
C GLU A 159 1.01 -9.41 -6.64
N PRO A 160 1.24 -8.16 -6.18
CA PRO A 160 0.52 -7.59 -5.06
C PRO A 160 -0.90 -7.15 -5.48
N TYR A 161 -1.90 -7.58 -4.70
CA TYR A 161 -3.28 -7.12 -4.84
C TYR A 161 -3.45 -5.81 -4.07
N GLY A 162 -3.91 -4.77 -4.76
CA GLY A 162 -4.25 -3.49 -4.14
C GLY A 162 -5.45 -2.90 -4.85
N VAL A 163 -6.65 -3.39 -4.49
CA VAL A 163 -7.89 -2.96 -5.14
C VAL A 163 -8.10 -1.47 -4.93
N GLY A 164 -7.83 -0.96 -3.73
CA GLY A 164 -8.04 0.44 -3.37
C GLY A 164 -9.50 0.84 -3.24
N SER A 165 -10.41 -0.11 -2.96
CA SER A 165 -11.84 0.17 -2.80
C SER A 165 -12.17 0.78 -1.44
N ILE A 166 -11.33 0.57 -0.44
CA ILE A 166 -11.48 1.12 0.92
C ILE A 166 -10.22 1.87 1.33
N PHE A 167 -10.40 2.94 2.12
CA PHE A 167 -9.28 3.69 2.67
C PHE A 167 -8.61 2.89 3.80
N ILE A 168 -7.32 3.13 4.05
CA ILE A 168 -6.52 2.36 5.03
C ILE A 168 -7.12 2.46 6.43
N ILE A 169 -7.64 3.63 6.83
CA ILE A 169 -8.27 3.88 8.13
C ILE A 169 -9.71 4.37 7.90
N ASP A 170 -10.65 3.44 7.74
CA ASP A 170 -12.05 3.76 7.45
C ASP A 170 -12.95 3.63 8.70
N ILE A 171 -13.34 4.77 9.26
CA ILE A 171 -14.16 4.83 10.47
C ILE A 171 -15.51 4.14 10.28
N LEU A 172 -16.12 4.22 9.09
CA LEU A 172 -17.44 3.63 8.83
C LEU A 172 -17.36 2.10 8.81
N TYR A 173 -16.23 1.54 8.37
CA TYR A 173 -15.96 0.12 8.45
C TYR A 173 -15.69 -0.35 9.89
N THR A 174 -14.87 0.41 10.62
CA THR A 174 -14.31 0.00 11.91
C THR A 174 -15.27 0.21 13.07
N LEU A 175 -16.12 1.24 13.02
CA LEU A 175 -16.97 1.62 14.15
C LEU A 175 -17.97 0.53 14.59
N PRO A 176 -18.72 -0.15 13.71
CA PRO A 176 -19.62 -1.24 14.13
C PRO A 176 -18.88 -2.39 14.82
N LEU A 177 -17.69 -2.74 14.30
CA LEU A 177 -16.83 -3.78 14.85
C LEU A 177 -16.26 -3.37 16.21
N LEU A 178 -15.83 -2.11 16.35
CA LEU A 178 -15.33 -1.56 17.60
C LEU A 178 -16.40 -1.59 18.70
N VAL A 179 -17.63 -1.17 18.40
CA VAL A 179 -18.74 -1.22 19.37
C VAL A 179 -19.01 -2.66 19.82
N ALA A 180 -19.05 -3.62 18.89
CA ALA A 180 -19.23 -5.02 19.21
C ALA A 180 -18.08 -5.60 20.05
N ALA A 181 -16.82 -5.24 19.72
CA ALA A 181 -15.64 -5.67 20.47
C ALA A 181 -15.63 -5.11 21.89
N VAL A 182 -15.88 -3.81 22.07
CA VAL A 182 -15.94 -3.16 23.40
C VAL A 182 -17.03 -3.81 24.26
N TRP A 183 -18.22 -4.03 23.71
CA TRP A 183 -19.28 -4.71 24.44
C TRP A 183 -18.88 -6.15 24.81
N ALA A 184 -18.29 -6.91 23.88
CA ALA A 184 -17.82 -8.27 24.15
C ALA A 184 -16.83 -8.32 25.32
N LEU A 185 -15.94 -7.33 25.45
CA LEU A 185 -14.98 -7.21 26.55
C LEU A 185 -15.65 -6.99 27.92
N CYS A 186 -16.82 -6.34 27.95
CA CYS A 186 -17.62 -6.13 29.15
C CYS A 186 -18.43 -7.36 29.59
N LEU A 187 -18.54 -8.39 28.74
CA LEU A 187 -19.34 -9.59 29.01
C LEU A 187 -18.48 -10.80 29.38
N ARG A 188 -18.84 -11.47 30.49
CA ARG A 188 -18.18 -12.73 30.90
C ARG A 188 -18.85 -13.96 30.29
N GLN A 189 -20.17 -13.95 30.19
CA GLN A 189 -20.97 -15.07 29.70
C GLN A 189 -21.59 -14.75 28.34
N TRP A 190 -21.79 -15.78 27.53
CA TRP A 190 -22.45 -15.66 26.24
C TRP A 190 -23.92 -15.26 26.41
N THR A 191 -24.41 -14.38 25.55
CA THR A 191 -25.83 -14.02 25.48
C THR A 191 -26.30 -14.03 24.03
N ARG A 192 -27.59 -14.34 23.81
CA ARG A 192 -28.20 -14.25 22.47
C ARG A 192 -28.06 -12.84 21.88
N ARG A 193 -28.15 -11.81 22.72
CA ARG A 193 -27.96 -10.39 22.33
C ARG A 193 -26.55 -10.16 21.76
N MET A 194 -25.50 -10.67 22.42
CA MET A 194 -24.13 -10.55 21.91
C MET A 194 -23.97 -11.23 20.54
N GLY A 195 -24.59 -12.40 20.34
CA GLY A 195 -24.61 -13.08 19.04
C GLY A 195 -25.24 -12.24 17.93
N VAL A 196 -26.35 -11.55 18.22
CA VAL A 196 -26.98 -10.61 17.26
C VAL A 196 -26.06 -9.42 16.99
N VAL A 197 -25.49 -8.81 18.02
CA VAL A 197 -24.62 -7.63 17.89
C VAL A 197 -23.41 -7.91 17.02
N VAL A 198 -22.68 -9.02 17.28
CA VAL A 198 -21.51 -9.38 16.47
C VAL A 198 -21.91 -9.75 15.05
N GLY A 199 -23.03 -10.44 14.86
CA GLY A 199 -23.57 -10.78 13.55
C GLY A 199 -23.91 -9.52 12.73
N VAL A 200 -24.59 -8.54 13.34
CA VAL A 200 -24.92 -7.26 12.71
C VAL A 200 -23.67 -6.47 12.39
N ALA A 201 -22.69 -6.40 13.29
CA ALA A 201 -21.42 -5.69 13.04
C ALA A 201 -20.64 -6.29 11.86
N LEU A 202 -20.54 -7.62 11.78
CA LEU A 202 -19.91 -8.32 10.66
C LEU A 202 -20.72 -8.15 9.36
N ALA A 203 -22.04 -8.18 9.42
CA ALA A 203 -22.90 -7.95 8.26
C ALA A 203 -22.77 -6.52 7.72
N LEU A 204 -22.78 -5.50 8.60
CA LEU A 204 -22.62 -4.10 8.22
C LEU A 204 -21.24 -3.82 7.61
N SER A 205 -20.17 -4.31 8.22
CA SER A 205 -18.81 -4.15 7.69
C SER A 205 -18.63 -4.88 6.34
N SER A 206 -19.27 -6.04 6.14
CA SER A 206 -19.28 -6.75 4.86
C SER A 206 -20.11 -6.02 3.79
N ALA A 207 -21.29 -5.52 4.16
CA ALA A 207 -22.14 -4.73 3.26
C ALA A 207 -21.44 -3.41 2.86
N TYR A 208 -20.72 -2.77 3.78
CA TYR A 208 -19.93 -1.58 3.50
C TYR A 208 -18.80 -1.85 2.50
N GLN A 209 -18.09 -2.98 2.60
CA GLN A 209 -17.10 -3.37 1.59
C GLN A 209 -17.74 -3.55 0.20
N ALA A 210 -18.89 -4.23 0.12
CA ALA A 210 -19.62 -4.40 -1.14
C ALA A 210 -20.05 -3.04 -1.74
N TRP A 211 -20.52 -2.12 -0.89
CA TRP A 211 -20.80 -0.74 -1.28
C TRP A 211 -19.55 -0.04 -1.84
N CYS A 212 -18.41 -0.11 -1.14
CA CYS A 212 -17.15 0.50 -1.56
C CYS A 212 -16.68 0.00 -2.93
N PHE A 213 -16.87 -1.29 -3.24
CA PHE A 213 -16.65 -1.82 -4.59
C PHE A 213 -17.56 -1.19 -5.63
N GLY A 214 -18.86 -1.07 -5.35
CA GLY A 214 -19.81 -0.39 -6.23
C GLY A 214 -19.45 1.08 -6.45
N ALA A 215 -19.13 1.79 -5.37
CA ALA A 215 -18.69 3.18 -5.40
C ALA A 215 -17.41 3.36 -6.24
N GLN A 216 -16.42 2.48 -6.09
CA GLN A 216 -15.21 2.50 -6.89
C GLN A 216 -15.52 2.32 -8.38
N ARG A 217 -16.41 1.38 -8.75
CA ARG A 217 -16.82 1.15 -10.14
C ARG A 217 -17.49 2.38 -10.74
N ILE A 218 -18.39 3.03 -9.99
CA ILE A 218 -19.04 4.27 -10.42
C ILE A 218 -18.01 5.39 -10.60
N ALA A 219 -17.12 5.60 -9.63
CA ALA A 219 -16.10 6.63 -9.70
C ALA A 219 -15.17 6.42 -10.91
N THR A 220 -14.75 5.17 -11.16
CA THR A 220 -13.93 4.78 -12.30
C THR A 220 -14.65 5.07 -13.62
N ALA A 221 -15.88 4.59 -13.81
CA ALA A 221 -16.64 4.80 -15.04
C ALA A 221 -16.91 6.29 -15.32
N ARG A 222 -17.13 7.09 -14.28
CA ARG A 222 -17.31 8.53 -14.40
C ARG A 222 -16.02 9.25 -14.82
N ALA A 223 -14.90 8.92 -14.22
CA ALA A 223 -13.60 9.46 -14.63
C ALA A 223 -13.27 9.07 -16.08
N GLU A 224 -13.52 7.83 -16.47
CA GLU A 224 -13.36 7.37 -17.85
C GLU A 224 -14.21 8.19 -18.82
N SER A 225 -15.51 8.38 -18.53
CA SER A 225 -16.38 9.21 -19.35
C SER A 225 -15.90 10.66 -19.44
N ILE A 226 -15.29 11.21 -18.38
CA ILE A 226 -14.75 12.58 -18.38
C ILE A 226 -13.55 12.66 -19.33
N LEU A 227 -12.63 11.70 -19.25
CA LEU A 227 -11.43 11.65 -20.08
C LEU A 227 -11.76 11.39 -21.55
N LEU A 228 -12.66 10.47 -21.85
CA LEU A 228 -13.08 10.17 -23.22
C LEU A 228 -13.72 11.38 -23.91
N ARG A 229 -14.53 12.17 -23.19
CA ARG A 229 -15.08 13.43 -23.73
C ARG A 229 -13.99 14.47 -23.99
N ALA A 230 -12.93 14.47 -23.19
CA ALA A 230 -11.74 15.28 -23.42
C ALA A 230 -10.87 14.75 -24.58
N GLY A 231 -11.15 13.56 -25.12
CA GLY A 231 -10.33 12.90 -26.13
C GLY A 231 -9.06 12.24 -25.56
N ILE A 232 -9.01 12.05 -24.25
CA ILE A 232 -7.89 11.42 -23.55
C ILE A 232 -8.24 9.95 -23.31
N THR A 233 -7.38 9.06 -23.78
CA THR A 233 -7.41 7.63 -23.46
C THR A 233 -6.31 7.36 -22.44
N ALA A 234 -6.72 6.97 -21.22
CA ALA A 234 -5.78 6.62 -20.17
C ALA A 234 -5.23 5.21 -20.41
N GLU A 235 -3.92 5.04 -20.28
CA GLU A 235 -3.27 3.72 -20.36
C GLU A 235 -3.66 2.84 -19.17
N ARG A 236 -3.76 3.46 -17.99
CA ARG A 236 -4.17 2.84 -16.74
C ARG A 236 -4.93 3.85 -15.90
N MET A 237 -5.90 3.36 -15.15
CA MET A 237 -6.68 4.17 -14.24
C MET A 237 -6.93 3.45 -12.92
N LEU A 238 -6.85 4.18 -11.81
CA LEU A 238 -7.06 3.65 -10.47
C LEU A 238 -7.88 4.64 -9.64
N ALA A 239 -9.07 4.23 -9.21
CA ALA A 239 -9.93 5.00 -8.32
C ALA A 239 -9.68 4.59 -6.87
N ILE A 240 -9.46 5.56 -5.99
CA ILE A 240 -9.16 5.35 -4.57
C ILE A 240 -10.04 6.34 -3.77
N PRO A 241 -10.69 5.91 -2.68
CA PRO A 241 -11.45 6.84 -1.84
C PRO A 241 -10.48 7.81 -1.16
N THR A 242 -10.91 9.06 -0.97
CA THR A 242 -10.16 9.98 -0.10
C THR A 242 -10.33 9.58 1.37
N PRO A 243 -9.50 10.10 2.30
CA PRO A 243 -9.53 9.67 3.70
C PRO A 243 -10.92 9.74 4.34
N PHE A 244 -11.22 8.77 5.20
CA PHE A 244 -12.37 8.74 6.12
C PHE A 244 -13.77 8.67 5.48
N ASN A 245 -13.89 8.40 4.17
CA ASN A 245 -15.19 8.35 3.51
C ASN A 245 -15.19 7.46 2.26
N SER A 246 -16.36 7.09 1.76
CA SER A 246 -16.56 6.35 0.51
C SER A 246 -17.33 7.15 -0.56
N TYR A 247 -17.40 8.48 -0.40
CA TYR A 247 -18.20 9.37 -1.24
C TYR A 247 -17.36 10.25 -2.17
N PHE A 248 -16.23 10.78 -1.71
CA PHE A 248 -15.32 11.60 -2.50
C PHE A 248 -14.10 10.76 -2.90
N TRP A 249 -13.84 10.70 -4.21
CA TRP A 249 -12.87 9.78 -4.79
C TRP A 249 -11.78 10.55 -5.52
N ARG A 250 -10.56 10.03 -5.45
CA ARG A 250 -9.45 10.41 -6.32
C ARG A 250 -9.25 9.31 -7.35
N VAL A 251 -9.29 9.66 -8.62
CA VAL A 251 -8.93 8.77 -9.71
C VAL A 251 -7.60 9.23 -10.30
N ILE A 252 -6.62 8.33 -10.32
CA ILE A 252 -5.31 8.54 -10.95
C ILE A 252 -5.38 7.92 -12.33
N ALA A 253 -5.19 8.72 -13.38
CA ALA A 253 -5.14 8.25 -14.76
C ALA A 253 -3.75 8.51 -15.35
N LEU A 254 -3.10 7.47 -15.86
CA LEU A 254 -1.80 7.57 -16.52
C LEU A 254 -2.00 7.80 -18.02
N HIS A 255 -1.26 8.76 -18.58
CA HIS A 255 -1.29 9.09 -20.01
C HIS A 255 0.12 9.54 -20.44
N GLY A 256 0.90 8.61 -20.99
CA GLY A 256 2.30 8.82 -21.33
C GLY A 256 3.15 9.24 -20.12
N ASP A 257 3.90 10.32 -20.29
CA ASP A 257 4.73 10.95 -19.24
C ASP A 257 3.92 11.88 -18.31
N ARG A 258 2.59 11.73 -18.26
CA ARG A 258 1.72 12.52 -17.40
C ARG A 258 0.81 11.63 -16.59
N TYR A 259 0.36 12.16 -15.46
CA TYR A 259 -0.74 11.59 -14.70
C TYR A 259 -1.74 12.66 -14.32
N LEU A 260 -3.02 12.30 -14.39
CA LEU A 260 -4.13 13.15 -14.02
C LEU A 260 -4.67 12.68 -12.67
N ASN A 261 -4.76 13.59 -11.70
CA ASN A 261 -5.56 13.41 -10.50
C ASN A 261 -6.93 14.01 -10.74
N ILE A 262 -7.96 13.16 -10.75
CA ILE A 262 -9.35 13.56 -10.91
C ILE A 262 -10.04 13.38 -9.57
N TYR A 263 -10.44 14.46 -8.92
CA TYR A 263 -11.19 14.43 -7.68
C TYR A 263 -12.67 14.64 -7.97
N LEU A 264 -13.49 13.64 -7.63
CA LEU A 264 -14.92 13.68 -7.94
C LEU A 264 -15.77 13.12 -6.78
N PRO A 265 -16.89 13.78 -6.44
CA PRO A 265 -17.91 13.22 -5.56
C PRO A 265 -18.74 12.18 -6.31
N LEU A 266 -19.10 11.07 -5.67
CA LEU A 266 -19.72 9.90 -6.30
C LEU A 266 -21.04 10.21 -7.02
N PHE A 267 -21.85 11.11 -6.46
CA PHE A 267 -23.16 11.51 -6.99
C PHE A 267 -23.23 12.98 -7.45
N GLY A 268 -22.10 13.72 -7.50
CA GLY A 268 -22.10 15.09 -8.03
C GLY A 268 -21.95 15.15 -9.55
N GLY A 269 -22.21 16.30 -10.18
CA GLY A 269 -22.00 16.48 -11.62
C GLY A 269 -20.55 16.86 -12.00
N PRO A 270 -20.25 17.03 -13.30
CA PRO A 270 -18.93 17.44 -13.79
C PRO A 270 -18.45 18.78 -13.22
N GLU A 271 -19.37 19.69 -12.91
CA GLU A 271 -19.09 21.00 -12.31
C GLU A 271 -18.43 20.91 -10.93
N ARG A 272 -18.61 19.77 -10.24
CA ARG A 272 -18.01 19.50 -8.92
C ARG A 272 -16.71 18.72 -9.00
N THR A 273 -16.29 18.36 -10.21
CA THR A 273 -15.04 17.62 -10.44
C THR A 273 -13.88 18.61 -10.58
N THR A 274 -12.73 18.27 -10.00
CA THR A 274 -11.47 18.98 -10.22
C THR A 274 -10.44 18.03 -10.81
N ILE A 275 -9.65 18.52 -11.75
CA ILE A 275 -8.65 17.74 -12.47
C ILE A 275 -7.34 18.47 -12.35
N HIS A 276 -6.28 17.72 -12.03
CA HIS A 276 -4.93 18.24 -11.89
C HIS A 276 -4.00 17.41 -12.75
N ASP A 277 -3.19 18.07 -13.56
CA ASP A 277 -2.32 17.45 -14.56
C ASP A 277 -0.86 17.63 -14.20
N HIS A 278 -0.16 16.51 -14.00
CA HIS A 278 1.19 16.48 -13.45
C HIS A 278 2.13 15.66 -14.34
N PRO A 279 3.40 16.09 -14.48
CA PRO A 279 4.40 15.28 -15.17
C PRO A 279 4.83 14.09 -14.31
N ARG A 280 5.26 13.01 -14.98
CA ARG A 280 5.88 11.84 -14.35
C ARG A 280 7.41 11.87 -14.45
N ASN A 281 7.97 12.69 -15.34
CA ASN A 281 9.39 12.87 -15.60
C ASN A 281 10.10 11.55 -15.91
N LEU A 282 9.49 10.71 -16.73
CA LEU A 282 9.99 9.40 -17.16
C LEU A 282 11.29 9.49 -17.96
N ASP A 283 11.65 10.66 -18.48
CA ASP A 283 12.97 10.89 -19.09
C ASP A 283 14.13 10.59 -18.13
N LEU A 284 13.90 10.70 -16.81
CA LEU A 284 14.88 10.33 -15.79
C LEU A 284 15.06 8.81 -15.65
N ALA A 285 14.10 8.00 -16.13
CA ALA A 285 14.16 6.55 -16.00
C ALA A 285 15.33 5.94 -16.77
N GLY A 286 15.74 6.55 -17.89
CA GLY A 286 16.91 6.11 -18.66
C GLY A 286 18.19 6.15 -17.84
N CYS A 287 18.33 7.11 -16.92
CA CYS A 287 19.50 7.20 -16.03
C CYS A 287 19.43 6.21 -14.85
N LEU A 288 18.31 5.50 -14.66
CA LEU A 288 18.09 4.55 -13.56
C LEU A 288 18.08 3.08 -14.03
N MET A 289 18.38 2.81 -15.30
CA MET A 289 18.44 1.44 -15.81
C MET A 289 19.41 0.57 -14.99
N GLY A 290 18.93 -0.58 -14.52
CA GLY A 290 19.71 -1.50 -13.67
C GLY A 290 19.73 -1.11 -12.18
N ASN A 291 19.04 -0.04 -11.78
CA ASN A 291 18.88 0.30 -10.37
C ASN A 291 17.77 -0.57 -9.74
N ALA A 292 18.17 -1.59 -8.98
CA ALA A 292 17.26 -2.54 -8.36
C ALA A 292 16.23 -1.89 -7.41
N ALA A 293 16.54 -0.76 -6.77
CA ALA A 293 15.60 -0.06 -5.90
C ALA A 293 14.50 0.63 -6.73
N TYR A 294 14.87 1.28 -7.83
CA TYR A 294 13.93 1.84 -8.79
C TYR A 294 13.03 0.75 -9.38
N ASP A 295 13.61 -0.35 -9.86
CA ASP A 295 12.87 -1.45 -10.49
C ASP A 295 11.85 -2.06 -9.52
N ARG A 296 12.23 -2.24 -8.25
CA ARG A 296 11.33 -2.73 -7.19
C ARG A 296 10.15 -1.80 -6.95
N VAL A 297 10.36 -0.48 -6.87
CA VAL A 297 9.27 0.49 -6.69
C VAL A 297 8.39 0.57 -7.93
N ALA A 298 8.97 0.60 -9.12
CA ALA A 298 8.24 0.65 -10.39
C ALA A 298 7.33 -0.59 -10.57
N TRP A 299 7.85 -1.78 -10.24
CA TRP A 299 7.09 -3.02 -10.24
C TRP A 299 5.99 -3.02 -9.17
N PHE A 300 6.32 -2.73 -7.91
CA PHE A 300 5.37 -2.80 -6.81
C PHE A 300 4.22 -1.78 -6.94
N SER A 301 4.53 -0.59 -7.48
CA SER A 301 3.54 0.44 -7.80
C SER A 301 2.69 0.14 -9.05
N ARG A 302 2.99 -0.95 -9.77
CA ARG A 302 2.30 -1.37 -11.01
C ARG A 302 2.29 -0.26 -12.06
N GLY A 303 3.39 0.51 -12.12
CA GLY A 303 3.56 1.66 -13.01
C GLY A 303 3.00 2.98 -12.47
N TYR A 304 2.31 3.02 -11.33
CA TYR A 304 1.84 4.25 -10.68
C TYR A 304 2.98 4.94 -9.92
N TYR A 305 4.00 5.37 -10.64
CA TYR A 305 5.11 6.13 -10.08
C TYR A 305 5.41 7.38 -10.91
N ARG A 306 6.10 8.32 -10.26
CA ARG A 306 6.80 9.43 -10.91
C ARG A 306 8.22 9.52 -10.41
N LEU A 307 9.05 10.22 -11.17
CA LEU A 307 10.41 10.55 -10.83
C LEU A 307 10.52 12.06 -10.58
N ASP A 308 11.34 12.45 -9.61
CA ASP A 308 11.65 13.85 -9.36
C ASP A 308 13.16 13.96 -9.10
N GLN A 309 13.80 14.99 -9.67
CA GLN A 309 15.15 15.36 -9.30
C GLN A 309 15.10 16.45 -8.22
N ARG A 310 15.69 16.19 -7.05
CA ARG A 310 15.77 17.11 -5.91
C ARG A 310 17.23 17.41 -5.59
N GLY A 311 17.71 18.53 -6.12
CA GLY A 311 19.14 18.83 -6.11
C GLY A 311 19.89 17.76 -6.91
N ASP A 312 20.80 17.06 -6.22
CA ASP A 312 21.56 15.96 -6.82
C ASP A 312 20.86 14.62 -6.69
N GLU A 313 19.81 14.46 -5.88
CA GLU A 313 19.15 13.16 -5.71
C GLU A 313 18.04 12.95 -6.74
N ILE A 314 17.97 11.74 -7.32
CA ILE A 314 16.83 11.27 -8.10
C ILE A 314 15.95 10.42 -7.18
N THR A 315 14.68 10.81 -7.13
CA THR A 315 13.69 10.23 -6.24
C THR A 315 12.59 9.54 -7.04
N VAL A 316 12.11 8.40 -6.53
CA VAL A 316 10.94 7.69 -7.04
C VAL A 316 9.82 7.76 -6.01
N SER A 317 8.61 8.11 -6.47
CA SER A 317 7.42 8.22 -5.62
C SER A 317 6.31 7.31 -6.11
N ASP A 318 5.69 6.57 -5.20
CA ASP A 318 4.45 5.83 -5.48
C ASP A 318 3.25 6.79 -5.42
N LEU A 319 2.55 6.94 -6.55
CA LEU A 319 1.43 7.88 -6.70
C LEU A 319 0.18 7.45 -5.92
N ARG A 320 0.08 6.16 -5.56
CA ARG A 320 -1.14 5.58 -5.00
C ARG A 320 -1.41 6.02 -3.57
N MET A 321 -0.36 6.36 -2.81
CA MET A 321 -0.45 6.63 -1.36
C MET A 321 0.09 8.01 -0.99
N GLY A 322 -0.80 8.84 -0.43
CA GLY A 322 -0.55 10.27 -0.19
C GLY A 322 -1.24 11.14 -1.22
N LEU A 323 -0.99 12.45 -1.20
CA LEU A 323 -1.60 13.43 -2.09
C LEU A 323 -0.50 14.29 -2.72
N THR A 324 -0.53 14.51 -4.03
CA THR A 324 0.52 15.25 -4.74
C THR A 324 0.79 16.63 -4.13
N PRO A 325 2.02 17.05 -3.81
CA PRO A 325 3.30 16.39 -4.09
C PRO A 325 3.81 15.48 -2.95
N ASP A 326 3.04 15.33 -1.89
CA ASP A 326 3.44 14.69 -0.63
C ASP A 326 2.96 13.22 -0.59
N TYR A 327 3.83 12.33 -1.07
CA TYR A 327 3.58 10.88 -1.06
C TYR A 327 4.13 10.21 0.19
N VAL A 328 3.44 9.18 0.66
CA VAL A 328 3.86 8.42 1.85
C VAL A 328 5.13 7.62 1.55
N PHE A 329 5.27 7.17 0.31
CA PHE A 329 6.37 6.33 -0.18
C PHE A 329 7.13 7.06 -1.27
N GLN A 330 8.16 7.78 -0.84
CA GLN A 330 9.13 8.45 -1.69
C GLN A 330 10.55 8.03 -1.28
N TYR A 331 11.38 7.70 -2.26
CA TYR A 331 12.73 7.18 -2.03
C TYR A 331 13.73 7.89 -2.91
N ALA A 332 14.81 8.42 -2.33
CA ALA A 332 16.02 8.73 -3.08
C ALA A 332 16.70 7.40 -3.43
N VAL A 333 16.95 7.15 -4.72
CA VAL A 333 17.48 5.87 -5.23
C VAL A 333 18.78 6.03 -6.01
N ALA A 334 19.09 7.25 -6.44
CA ALA A 334 20.33 7.57 -7.12
C ALA A 334 20.72 9.03 -6.85
N GLN A 335 21.99 9.35 -7.06
CA GLN A 335 22.52 10.70 -7.00
C GLN A 335 23.24 11.05 -8.30
N ARG A 336 23.09 12.30 -8.75
CA ARG A 336 23.83 12.89 -9.84
C ARG A 336 25.14 13.45 -9.29
N ILE A 337 26.27 13.01 -9.85
CA ILE A 337 27.62 13.45 -9.54
C ILE A 337 28.24 13.96 -10.83
N GLY A 338 28.25 15.28 -11.01
CA GLY A 338 28.54 15.91 -12.31
C GLY A 338 27.52 15.49 -13.36
N ASP A 339 27.98 14.97 -14.49
CA ASP A 339 27.10 14.46 -15.56
C ASP A 339 26.68 12.99 -15.38
N ARG A 340 27.13 12.33 -14.31
CA ARG A 340 26.89 10.91 -14.06
C ARG A 340 25.77 10.71 -13.06
N VAL A 341 25.02 9.62 -13.22
CA VAL A 341 24.05 9.16 -12.23
C VAL A 341 24.58 7.87 -11.62
N GLN A 342 24.69 7.85 -10.29
CA GLN A 342 25.16 6.71 -9.53
C GLN A 342 24.05 6.22 -8.60
N ALA A 343 23.81 4.91 -8.58
CA ALA A 343 22.89 4.30 -7.63
C ALA A 343 23.37 4.52 -6.20
N MET A 344 22.45 4.75 -5.28
CA MET A 344 22.73 4.91 -3.86
C MET A 344 21.87 3.95 -3.03
N ALA A 345 22.25 3.72 -1.77
CA ALA A 345 21.40 2.98 -0.85
C ALA A 345 20.06 3.73 -0.70
N PRO A 346 18.91 3.07 -0.93
CA PRO A 346 17.66 3.80 -1.02
C PRO A 346 17.27 4.37 0.34
N ARG A 347 16.97 5.66 0.35
CA ARG A 347 16.61 6.41 1.56
C ARG A 347 15.19 6.93 1.43
N ARG A 348 14.34 6.61 2.40
CA ARG A 348 12.97 7.14 2.46
C ARG A 348 13.02 8.64 2.73
N ILE A 349 12.30 9.40 1.91
CA ILE A 349 12.09 10.83 2.09
C ILE A 349 10.77 11.01 2.81
N SER A 350 10.82 11.70 3.95
CA SER A 350 9.61 12.06 4.69
C SER A 350 8.95 13.27 4.04
N SER A 351 7.65 13.16 3.76
CA SER A 351 6.83 14.28 3.28
C SER A 351 5.84 14.70 4.37
N PRO A 352 5.47 15.99 4.45
CA PRO A 352 4.40 16.45 5.32
C PRO A 352 3.11 15.66 5.10
N ARG A 353 2.49 15.16 6.17
CA ARG A 353 1.22 14.40 6.10
C ARG A 353 0.04 15.37 6.02
N GLY A 354 -0.08 16.09 4.92
CA GLY A 354 -1.14 17.07 4.67
C GLY A 354 -1.17 18.23 5.67
N GLY A 355 -2.27 18.99 5.67
CA GLY A 355 -2.48 20.10 6.61
C GLY A 355 -3.95 20.48 6.74
N TRP A 356 -4.23 21.51 7.54
CA TRP A 356 -5.60 21.99 7.77
C TRP A 356 -6.31 22.41 6.47
N ASP A 357 -5.58 22.93 5.48
CA ASP A 357 -6.17 23.29 4.19
C ASP A 357 -6.62 22.06 3.39
N ASP A 358 -5.91 20.94 3.51
CA ASP A 358 -6.31 19.67 2.89
C ASP A 358 -7.57 19.10 3.57
N ILE A 359 -7.69 19.26 4.88
CA ILE A 359 -8.90 18.89 5.63
C ILE A 359 -10.08 19.76 5.17
N LYS A 360 -9.91 21.08 5.10
CA LYS A 360 -10.96 22.02 4.63
C LYS A 360 -11.38 21.71 3.19
N TRP A 361 -10.42 21.46 2.31
CA TRP A 361 -10.67 21.08 0.92
C TRP A 361 -11.46 19.76 0.83
N LEU A 362 -11.06 18.75 1.61
CA LEU A 362 -11.73 17.45 1.67
C LEU A 362 -13.18 17.62 2.14
N PHE A 363 -13.39 18.29 3.27
CA PHE A 363 -14.73 18.52 3.81
C PHE A 363 -15.60 19.31 2.85
N ALA A 364 -15.10 20.40 2.25
CA ALA A 364 -15.86 21.20 1.28
C ALA A 364 -16.40 20.33 0.15
N ASN A 365 -15.56 19.47 -0.44
CA ASN A 365 -15.98 18.63 -1.56
C ASN A 365 -16.90 17.47 -1.13
N ILE A 366 -16.71 16.90 0.07
CA ILE A 366 -17.64 15.91 0.65
C ILE A 366 -19.01 16.56 0.86
N THR A 367 -19.05 17.78 1.40
CA THR A 367 -20.27 18.56 1.62
C THR A 367 -20.70 19.34 0.38
N HIS A 368 -20.44 18.81 -0.82
CA HIS A 368 -21.03 19.29 -2.06
C HIS A 368 -20.57 20.68 -2.56
N THR A 369 -19.54 21.28 -1.96
CA THR A 369 -18.95 22.55 -2.35
C THR A 369 -17.67 22.30 -3.15
N ARG A 370 -17.66 22.63 -4.44
CA ARG A 370 -16.47 22.46 -5.28
C ARG A 370 -15.32 23.28 -4.72
N SER A 371 -14.21 22.61 -4.39
CA SER A 371 -12.99 23.26 -3.94
C SER A 371 -11.78 22.65 -4.63
N VAL A 372 -10.89 23.51 -5.14
CA VAL A 372 -9.61 23.11 -5.75
C VAL A 372 -8.58 22.96 -4.63
N ARG A 373 -7.82 21.87 -4.66
CA ARG A 373 -6.79 21.64 -3.65
C ARG A 373 -5.66 22.65 -3.81
N ALA A 374 -5.41 23.47 -2.78
CA ALA A 374 -4.46 24.59 -2.85
C ALA A 374 -3.05 24.15 -3.27
N ARG A 375 -2.53 23.05 -2.73
CA ARG A 375 -1.20 22.51 -3.06
C ARG A 375 -1.07 21.98 -4.49
N GLU A 376 -2.18 21.69 -5.15
CA GLU A 376 -2.21 21.28 -6.57
C GLU A 376 -2.82 22.36 -7.47
N GLY A 377 -3.01 23.59 -6.96
CA GLY A 377 -3.67 24.67 -7.68
C GLY A 377 -2.95 25.05 -8.97
N ALA A 378 -1.61 25.02 -8.98
CA ALA A 378 -0.81 25.30 -10.18
C ALA A 378 -0.98 24.25 -11.29
N ALA A 379 -1.33 23.02 -10.93
CA ALA A 379 -1.57 21.92 -11.85
C ALA A 379 -3.05 21.78 -12.22
N TRP A 380 -3.94 22.60 -11.65
CA TRP A 380 -5.37 22.51 -11.90
C TRP A 380 -5.68 22.86 -13.37
N VAL A 381 -6.45 21.98 -14.02
CA VAL A 381 -6.88 22.19 -15.40
C VAL A 381 -8.40 22.26 -15.45
N GLY A 382 -8.90 23.34 -16.05
CA GLY A 382 -10.33 23.49 -16.31
C GLY A 382 -10.82 22.46 -17.34
N MET A 383 -12.05 21.99 -17.19
CA MET A 383 -12.69 21.03 -18.10
C MET A 383 -12.61 21.44 -19.59
N ALA A 384 -12.77 22.73 -19.88
CA ALA A 384 -12.67 23.27 -21.25
C ALA A 384 -11.23 23.26 -21.81
N ALA A 385 -10.22 23.44 -20.95
CA ALA A 385 -8.82 23.39 -21.35
C ALA A 385 -8.36 21.96 -21.65
N LEU A 386 -8.88 20.96 -20.93
CA LEU A 386 -8.64 19.54 -21.21
C LEU A 386 -9.14 19.13 -22.60
N THR A 387 -10.29 19.63 -23.04
CA THR A 387 -10.80 19.42 -24.41
C THR A 387 -10.06 20.22 -25.47
N GLY A 388 -9.54 21.41 -25.12
CA GLY A 388 -8.89 22.34 -26.05
C GLY A 388 -7.48 21.95 -26.50
N ALA A 389 -6.81 21.03 -25.79
CA ALA A 389 -5.53 20.45 -26.20
C ALA A 389 -5.60 19.76 -27.59
N ARG A 390 -6.82 19.42 -28.06
CA ARG A 390 -7.11 18.85 -29.38
C ARG A 390 -6.62 19.70 -30.58
N HIS A 391 -6.42 21.01 -30.40
CA HIS A 391 -6.03 21.91 -31.50
C HIS A 391 -4.54 22.25 -31.59
N LYS A 392 -3.72 21.96 -30.57
CA LYS A 392 -2.29 22.31 -30.62
C LYS A 392 -1.38 21.13 -30.97
N THR A 393 -1.78 19.89 -30.67
CA THR A 393 -0.93 18.72 -30.90
C THR A 393 -0.97 18.17 -32.32
N THR A 394 -1.90 18.61 -33.18
CA THR A 394 -1.98 18.16 -34.58
C THR A 394 -1.12 19.01 -35.53
N ASP A 395 -0.71 20.23 -35.13
CA ASP A 395 -0.02 21.19 -36.03
C ASP A 395 1.42 21.57 -35.64
N GLN A 396 2.01 20.96 -34.61
CA GLN A 396 3.43 21.18 -34.27
C GLN A 396 4.18 19.86 -34.13
N LYS A 397 4.49 19.26 -35.29
CA LYS A 397 5.54 18.25 -35.40
C LYS A 397 6.52 18.59 -36.51
N THR A 398 7.10 19.80 -36.43
CA THR A 398 8.28 20.21 -37.20
C THR A 398 9.02 21.30 -36.43
N MET A 399 10.29 21.03 -36.06
CA MET A 399 11.26 21.90 -35.35
C MET A 399 10.86 22.26 -33.91
N GLU A 400 11.64 22.02 -32.85
CA GLU A 400 13.09 22.10 -32.67
C GLU A 400 13.61 21.00 -31.72
N LEU A 401 14.67 20.29 -32.11
CA LEU A 401 15.51 19.52 -31.20
C LEU A 401 16.42 20.50 -30.44
N GLY A 402 15.86 21.16 -29.42
CA GLY A 402 16.59 21.98 -28.46
C GLY A 402 17.09 21.13 -27.30
N ASN A 403 18.34 20.68 -27.39
CA ASN A 403 19.26 20.31 -26.30
C ASN A 403 18.63 19.70 -25.02
N SER A 404 18.11 18.48 -25.13
CA SER A 404 17.92 17.59 -23.97
C SER A 404 19.28 17.06 -23.54
N SER A 405 19.68 17.40 -22.31
CA SER A 405 20.87 16.90 -21.62
C SER A 405 20.80 15.39 -21.49
N THR A 406 21.31 14.74 -22.54
CA THR A 406 21.31 13.30 -22.73
C THR A 406 22.31 12.68 -21.75
N CYS A 407 21.78 11.91 -20.80
CA CYS A 407 22.55 11.06 -19.89
C CYS A 407 23.51 10.18 -20.71
N LYS A 408 24.82 10.50 -20.71
CA LYS A 408 25.85 9.62 -21.31
C LYS A 408 26.26 8.58 -20.27
N LEU A 409 25.81 7.34 -20.48
CA LEU A 409 26.08 6.17 -19.63
C LEU A 409 27.41 5.48 -20.00
N ARG A 410 28.17 5.08 -18.98
CA ARG A 410 28.98 3.84 -18.95
C ARG A 410 29.01 3.29 -17.54
#